data_AF-A0A5C3QAJ3-F1
#
_entry.id   AF-A0A5C3QAJ3-F1
#
_cell.length_a   1.000
_cell.length_b   1.000
_cell.length_c   1.000
_cell.angle_alpha   90.00
_cell.angle_beta   90.00
_cell.angle_gamma   90.00
#
_symmetry.space_group_name_H-M   'P 1'
#
loop_
_entity.id
_entity.type
_entity.pdbx_description
1 polymer ?
#
loop_
_entity_poly.entity_id
_entity_poly.type
_entity_poly.pdbx_seq_one_letter_code
_entity_poly.pdbx_strand_id
1 'polypeptide(L)'
;APTRGQKAQEAGIVSIRTDMCINGCHAYTGPLAERTTCLLCKTARYKDNTSPPEKRQPQQYFTNIPIGPYLQAMRRSPEIAEQYKYLGDCVKDIRNKI
;
A
#
# COMPACT_ATOMS: atom_id res chain seq x y z
N ALA A 1 19.09 4.64 -0.26
CA ALA A 1 17.92 5.01 0.56
C ALA A 1 17.07 3.76 0.81
N PRO A 2 16.50 3.55 2.01
CA PRO A 2 15.67 2.39 2.27
C PRO A 2 14.41 2.40 1.39
N THR A 3 14.03 1.23 0.90
CA THR A 3 12.79 1.00 0.16
C THR A 3 11.59 1.32 1.05
N ARG A 4 10.44 1.66 0.44
CA ARG A 4 9.21 1.96 1.19
C ARG A 4 8.83 0.83 2.16
N GLY A 5 9.07 -0.43 1.77
CA GLY A 5 8.80 -1.61 2.61
C GLY A 5 9.69 -1.67 3.87
N GLN A 6 10.97 -1.29 3.77
CA GLN A 6 11.89 -1.25 4.91
C GLN A 6 11.42 -0.26 5.97
N LYS A 7 10.96 0.93 5.57
CA LYS A 7 10.40 1.94 6.49
C LYS A 7 9.13 1.49 7.20
N ALA A 8 8.29 0.69 6.55
CA ALA A 8 7.09 0.13 7.19
C ALA A 8 7.47 -0.92 8.25
N GLN A 9 8.46 -1.76 7.95
CA GLN A 9 8.95 -2.78 8.87
C GLN A 9 9.58 -2.17 10.13
N GLU A 10 10.32 -1.08 9.99
CA GLU A 10 10.86 -0.28 11.11
C GLU A 10 9.76 0.27 12.03
N ALA A 11 8.60 0.64 11.46
CA ALA A 11 7.42 1.09 12.20
C ALA A 11 6.56 -0.08 12.75
N GLY A 12 7.01 -1.32 12.63
CA GLY A 12 6.28 -2.52 13.07
C GLY A 12 5.08 -2.89 12.21
N ILE A 13 5.03 -2.43 10.96
CA ILE A 13 3.89 -2.59 10.05
C ILE A 13 4.25 -3.58 8.95
N VAL A 14 3.43 -4.62 8.84
CA VAL A 14 3.56 -5.64 7.79
C VAL A 14 3.07 -5.06 6.47
N SER A 15 3.96 -5.05 5.48
CA SER A 15 3.60 -4.68 4.11
C SER A 15 2.82 -5.80 3.43
N ILE A 16 1.75 -5.46 2.72
CA ILE A 16 0.93 -6.42 1.99
C ILE A 16 1.46 -6.52 0.56
N ARG A 17 1.90 -7.71 0.14
CA ARG A 17 2.27 -7.97 -1.25
C ARG A 17 1.05 -8.39 -2.05
N THR A 18 0.97 -7.87 -3.27
CA THR A 18 -0.14 -8.10 -4.17
C THR A 18 0.41 -8.22 -5.58
N ASP A 19 -0.11 -9.17 -6.37
CA ASP A 19 0.34 -9.34 -7.74
C ASP A 19 0.00 -8.09 -8.57
N MET A 20 0.91 -7.70 -9.45
CA MET A 20 0.73 -6.55 -10.32
C MET A 20 1.14 -6.89 -11.74
N CYS A 21 0.51 -6.21 -12.70
CA CYS A 21 0.97 -6.24 -14.08
C CYS A 21 2.44 -5.78 -14.17
N ILE A 22 3.25 -6.45 -15.00
CA ILE A 22 4.67 -6.11 -15.22
C ILE A 22 4.86 -4.65 -15.69
N ASN A 23 3.90 -4.13 -16.47
CA ASN A 23 3.89 -2.74 -16.92
C ASN A 23 3.26 -1.75 -15.91
N GLY A 24 2.91 -2.21 -14.70
CA GLY A 24 2.32 -1.35 -13.66
C GLY A 24 0.88 -0.89 -13.91
N CYS A 25 0.20 -1.43 -14.93
CA CYS A 25 -1.15 -1.01 -15.34
C CYS A 25 -2.20 -1.09 -14.23
N HIS A 26 -2.24 -2.21 -13.50
CA HIS A 26 -3.10 -2.40 -12.33
C HIS A 26 -2.59 -3.57 -11.49
N ALA A 27 -3.01 -3.60 -10.21
CA ALA A 27 -2.86 -4.76 -9.34
C ALA A 27 -3.99 -5.77 -9.59
N TYR A 28 -3.74 -7.04 -9.29
CA TYR A 28 -4.73 -8.11 -9.37
C TYR A 28 -5.42 -8.29 -8.02
N THR A 29 -6.32 -7.35 -7.69
CA THR A 29 -7.08 -7.33 -6.43
C THR A 29 -8.58 -7.27 -6.70
N GLY A 30 -9.38 -7.68 -5.71
CA GLY A 30 -10.84 -7.55 -5.74
C GLY A 30 -11.45 -8.15 -7.02
N PRO A 31 -12.19 -7.38 -7.84
CA PRO A 31 -12.77 -7.88 -9.10
C PRO A 31 -11.75 -8.42 -10.11
N LEU A 32 -10.48 -8.05 -9.96
CA LEU A 32 -9.39 -8.49 -10.85
C LEU A 32 -8.59 -9.66 -10.28
N ALA A 33 -8.95 -10.17 -9.10
CA ALA A 33 -8.19 -11.19 -8.38
C ALA A 33 -8.00 -12.50 -9.18
N GLU A 34 -9.03 -12.91 -9.94
CA GLU A 34 -8.99 -14.17 -10.72
C GLU A 34 -8.40 -13.99 -12.12
N ARG A 35 -8.01 -12.78 -12.50
CA ARG A 35 -7.46 -12.55 -13.85
C ARG A 35 -6.02 -13.05 -13.95
N THR A 36 -5.74 -13.71 -15.06
CA THR A 36 -4.40 -14.19 -15.44
C THR A 36 -3.72 -13.28 -16.48
N THR A 37 -4.45 -12.31 -17.02
CA THR A 37 -3.96 -11.36 -18.03
C THR A 37 -4.41 -9.94 -17.71
N CYS A 38 -3.54 -8.97 -17.96
CA CYS A 38 -3.84 -7.55 -17.74
C CYS A 38 -5.02 -7.09 -18.61
N LEU A 39 -5.90 -6.27 -18.04
CA LEU A 39 -7.02 -5.69 -18.78
C LEU A 39 -6.58 -4.66 -19.83
N LEU A 40 -5.50 -3.93 -19.55
CA LEU A 40 -5.03 -2.82 -20.37
C LEU A 40 -4.03 -3.28 -21.44
N CYS A 41 -2.88 -3.82 -21.05
CA CYS A 41 -1.80 -4.19 -21.99
C CYS A 41 -1.79 -5.68 -22.38
N LYS A 42 -2.76 -6.47 -21.91
CA LYS A 42 -2.93 -7.91 -22.21
C LYS A 42 -1.76 -8.83 -21.85
N THR A 43 -0.72 -8.32 -21.19
CA THR A 43 0.41 -9.12 -20.72
C THR A 43 -0.02 -10.15 -19.68
N ALA A 44 0.68 -11.28 -19.64
CA ALA A 44 0.44 -12.32 -18.65
C ALA A 44 0.72 -11.81 -17.23
N ARG A 45 -0.06 -12.28 -16.26
CA ARG A 45 0.18 -12.05 -14.83
C ARG A 45 1.37 -12.85 -14.33
N TYR A 46 1.52 -14.09 -14.81
CA TYR A 46 2.51 -15.05 -14.32
C TYR A 46 3.65 -15.24 -15.32
N LYS A 47 4.83 -15.62 -14.81
CA LYS A 47 6.01 -15.95 -15.63
C LYS A 47 5.78 -17.21 -16.46
N ASP A 48 5.07 -18.17 -15.89
CA ASP A 48 4.64 -19.40 -16.53
C ASP A 48 3.16 -19.66 -16.21
N ASN A 49 2.35 -19.85 -17.26
CA ASN A 49 0.92 -20.14 -17.15
C ASN A 49 0.62 -21.64 -17.20
N THR A 50 1.59 -22.47 -17.58
CA THR A 50 1.44 -23.94 -17.68
C THR A 50 1.56 -24.63 -16.34
N SER A 51 2.29 -24.02 -15.40
CA SER A 51 2.36 -24.47 -14.01
C SER A 51 0.97 -24.50 -13.34
N PRO A 52 0.74 -25.47 -12.44
CA PRO A 52 -0.48 -25.52 -11.64
C PRO A 52 -0.64 -24.22 -10.82
N PRO A 53 -1.88 -23.78 -10.52
CA PRO A 53 -2.16 -22.48 -9.89
C PRO A 53 -1.29 -22.18 -8.66
N GLU A 54 -1.05 -23.18 -7.82
CA GLU A 54 -0.24 -23.09 -6.59
C GLU A 54 1.24 -22.75 -6.82
N LYS A 55 1.77 -23.06 -8.00
CA LYS A 55 3.18 -22.85 -8.35
C LYS A 55 3.39 -21.64 -9.26
N ARG A 56 2.32 -20.96 -9.67
CA ARG A 56 2.42 -19.81 -10.58
C ARG A 56 3.06 -18.63 -9.87
N GLN A 57 4.20 -18.19 -10.40
CA GLN A 57 4.88 -17.00 -9.91
C GLN A 57 4.45 -15.77 -10.72
N PRO A 58 3.90 -14.72 -10.08
CA PRO A 58 3.56 -13.50 -10.77
C PRO A 58 4.82 -12.80 -11.28
N GLN A 59 4.67 -12.06 -12.37
CA GLN A 59 5.79 -11.35 -12.99
C GLN A 59 6.25 -10.16 -12.14
N GLN A 60 5.32 -9.52 -11.44
CA GLN A 60 5.59 -8.36 -10.59
C GLN A 60 4.66 -8.32 -9.38
N TYR A 61 5.14 -7.68 -8.31
CA TYR A 61 4.37 -7.40 -7.11
C TYR A 61 4.26 -5.90 -6.87
N PHE A 62 3.09 -5.47 -6.42
CA PHE A 62 2.87 -4.22 -5.74
C PHE A 62 2.96 -4.44 -4.22
N THR A 63 3.67 -3.54 -3.54
CA THR A 63 3.75 -3.55 -2.08
C THR A 63 2.86 -2.45 -1.53
N ASN A 64 1.76 -2.84 -0.89
CA ASN A 64 0.86 -1.92 -0.21
C ASN A 64 1.28 -1.75 1.26
N ILE A 65 1.46 -0.50 1.69
CA ILE A 65 1.69 -0.16 3.09
C ILE A 65 0.38 0.41 3.63
N PRO A 66 -0.27 -0.27 4.58
CA PRO A 66 -1.57 0.17 5.07
C PRO A 66 -1.41 1.49 5.82
N ILE A 67 -1.98 2.56 5.26
CA ILE A 67 -1.81 3.93 5.76
C ILE A 67 -2.35 4.11 7.18
N GLY A 68 -3.47 3.46 7.52
CA GLY A 68 -4.08 3.55 8.84
C GLY A 68 -3.12 3.09 9.95
N PRO A 69 -2.68 1.82 9.95
CA PRO A 69 -1.64 1.33 10.86
C PRO A 69 -0.37 2.18 10.87
N TYR A 70 0.06 2.68 9.70
CA TYR A 70 1.19 3.60 9.60
C TYR A 70 1.00 4.89 10.39
N LEU A 71 -0.12 5.58 10.18
CA LEU A 71 -0.45 6.78 10.93
C LEU A 71 -0.61 6.49 12.44
N GLN A 72 -1.18 5.34 12.81
CA GLN A 72 -1.32 4.95 14.22
C GLN A 72 0.04 4.69 14.88
N ALA A 73 0.98 4.05 14.18
CA ALA A 73 2.34 3.87 14.68
C ALA A 73 3.05 5.21 14.84
N MET A 74 2.92 6.11 13.86
CA MET A 74 3.50 7.45 13.90
C MET A 74 2.95 8.29 15.07
N ARG A 75 1.64 8.21 15.35
CA ARG A 75 1.00 8.88 16.49
C ARG A 75 1.49 8.45 17.87
N ARG A 76 2.25 7.35 17.99
CA ARG A 76 2.85 6.95 19.27
C ARG A 76 3.99 7.87 19.70
N SER A 77 4.61 8.60 18.76
CA SER A 77 5.58 9.64 19.09
C SER A 77 4.86 10.91 19.53
N PRO A 78 5.15 11.47 20.72
CA PRO A 78 4.56 12.74 21.18
C PRO A 78 4.82 13.88 20.20
N GLU A 79 6.02 13.93 19.61
CA GLU A 79 6.41 14.95 18.63
C GLU A 79 5.53 14.91 17.38
N ILE A 80 5.35 13.70 16.80
CA ILE A 80 4.53 13.53 15.60
C ILE A 80 3.04 13.70 15.93
N ALA A 81 2.61 13.26 17.11
CA ALA A 81 1.25 13.46 17.57
C ALA A 81 0.90 14.95 17.65
N GLU A 82 1.84 15.79 18.09
CA GLU A 82 1.67 17.26 18.11
C GLU A 82 1.53 17.82 16.69
N GLN A 83 2.39 17.38 15.76
CA GLN A 83 2.30 17.80 14.35
C GLN A 83 0.96 17.41 13.69
N TYR A 84 0.32 16.32 14.14
CA TYR A 84 -0.96 15.87 13.60
C TYR A 84 -2.19 16.63 14.14
N LYS A 85 -2.00 17.62 15.03
CA LYS A 85 -3.09 18.42 15.60
C LYS A 85 -3.50 19.63 14.75
N TYR A 86 -2.80 19.92 13.65
CA TYR A 86 -3.03 21.11 12.80
C TYR A 86 -4.51 21.43 12.59
N LEU A 87 -5.31 20.47 12.07
CA LEU A 87 -6.73 20.69 11.83
C LEU A 87 -7.50 21.04 13.12
N GLY A 88 -7.22 20.33 14.21
CA GLY A 88 -7.85 20.57 15.51
C GLY A 88 -7.49 21.93 16.09
N ASP A 89 -6.25 22.39 15.90
CA ASP A 89 -5.80 23.69 16.36
C ASP A 89 -6.38 24.82 15.49
N CYS A 90 -6.43 24.66 14.17
CA CYS A 90 -7.13 25.59 13.29
C CYS A 90 -8.61 25.75 13.65
N VAL A 91 -9.30 24.65 14.01
CA VAL A 91 -10.71 24.70 14.45
C VAL A 91 -10.86 25.45 15.78
N LYS A 92 -9.95 25.25 16.74
CA LYS A 92 -9.94 26.03 17.99
C LYS A 92 -9.72 27.51 17.72
N ASP A 93 -8.79 27.84 16.82
CA ASP A 93 -8.47 29.23 16.48
C ASP A 93 -9.66 29.95 15.83
N ILE A 94 -10.40 29.28 14.95
CA ILE A 94 -11.63 29.82 14.36
C ILE A 94 -12.69 30.00 15.45
N ARG A 95 -12.89 28.98 16.31
CA ARG A 95 -13.86 29.04 17.40
C ARG A 95 -13.58 30.17 18.39
N ASN A 96 -12.31 30.45 18.69
CA ASN A 96 -11.91 31.51 19.62
C ASN A 96 -12.07 32.94 19.04
N LYS A 97 -12.33 33.05 17.73
CA LYS A 97 -12.53 34.33 17.03
C LYS A 97 -14.01 34.70 16.83
N ILE A 98 -14.92 33.81 17.20
CA ILE A 98 -16.39 34.00 17.19
C ILE A 98 -16.82 34.30 18.62
#